data_AF-A0A947MP96-F1
#
_entry.id   AF-A0A947MP96-F1
#
_cell.length_a   1.000
_cell.length_b   1.000
_cell.length_c   1.000
_cell.angle_alpha   90.00
_cell.angle_beta   90.00
_cell.angle_gamma   90.00
#
_symmetry.space_group_name_H-M   'P 1'
#
loop_
_entity.id
_entity.type
_entity.pdbx_description
1 polymer ?
#
loop_
_entity_poly.entity_id
_entity_poly.type
_entity_poly.pdbx_seq_one_letter_code
_entity_poly.pdbx_strand_id
1 'polypeptide(L)'
;MSLLTLQLRDDTDGFIAALGHRPFYISDAAFTPAVKSVGDQTHERLKIMGRDRIAFANIVNEPRVGGLESQILGAGAGQALPCYWLPWKKDSAIQIKLKPSGKGVINALPNHLIATRGANDSTSLVLNNGGNWVDRGIVDENPDLFFTGMMNGCSLFVSGPSDSPTAYHVNRASYMGDRTQELLSSNRDRDNDINKLKSDKMVRDFKHFDKPSLLRKTAQVTPASQHRRNPLGNRAQDNAKQERSQLIRRLVGGNPNQAYRIRAHWVSAFGVRRADTWRFYKQDIYQYSQMDDNGNAIANTEGIAASRAVKFY
;
A
#
# COMPACT_ATOMS: atom_id res chain seq x y z
N MET A 1 7.86 -23.72 8.84
CA MET A 1 7.12 -22.46 8.60
C MET A 1 7.73 -21.40 9.51
N SER A 2 7.91 -20.15 9.08
CA SER A 2 8.56 -19.14 9.94
C SER A 2 7.58 -18.81 11.06
N LEU A 3 8.07 -18.71 12.29
CA LEU A 3 7.23 -18.44 13.46
C LEU A 3 6.38 -17.18 13.25
N LEU A 4 6.94 -16.17 12.57
CA LEU A 4 6.29 -14.90 12.27
C LEU A 4 5.11 -15.03 11.29
N THR A 5 5.27 -15.86 10.26
CA THR A 5 4.21 -16.10 9.26
C THR A 5 3.02 -16.84 9.90
N LEU A 6 3.28 -17.83 10.75
CA LEU A 6 2.25 -18.50 11.55
C LEU A 6 1.58 -17.55 12.54
N GLN A 7 2.36 -16.71 13.23
CA GLN A 7 1.81 -15.73 14.15
C GLN A 7 0.83 -14.78 13.46
N LEU A 8 1.15 -14.24 12.28
CA LEU A 8 0.21 -13.36 11.57
C LEU A 8 -1.14 -14.06 11.31
N ARG A 9 -1.11 -15.33 10.91
CA ARG A 9 -2.28 -16.14 10.56
C ARG A 9 -2.98 -16.77 11.75
N ASP A 10 -2.34 -17.03 12.89
CA ASP A 10 -2.92 -17.77 14.04
C ASP A 10 -3.03 -16.92 15.32
N ASP A 11 -2.19 -15.90 15.47
CA ASP A 11 -2.18 -14.91 16.55
C ASP A 11 -1.90 -13.48 16.03
N THR A 12 -2.91 -12.88 15.38
CA THR A 12 -2.74 -11.56 14.75
C THR A 12 -2.37 -10.49 15.77
N ASP A 13 -2.95 -10.54 16.97
CA ASP A 13 -2.65 -9.54 17.99
C ASP A 13 -1.21 -9.70 18.50
N GLY A 14 -0.73 -10.94 18.68
CA GLY A 14 0.67 -11.22 18.95
C GLY A 14 1.61 -10.79 17.83
N PHE A 15 1.24 -10.99 16.56
CA PHE A 15 2.01 -10.47 15.42
C PHE A 15 2.07 -8.94 15.43
N ILE A 16 0.95 -8.25 15.63
CA ILE A 16 0.89 -6.78 15.66
C ILE A 16 1.73 -6.24 16.83
N ALA A 17 1.67 -6.91 17.99
CA ALA A 17 2.50 -6.57 19.14
C ALA A 17 3.99 -6.79 18.85
N ALA A 18 4.36 -7.93 18.25
CA ALA A 18 5.73 -8.27 17.88
C ALA A 18 6.29 -7.38 16.76
N LEU A 19 5.42 -6.91 15.86
CA LEU A 19 5.78 -5.93 14.84
C LEU A 19 6.15 -4.60 15.51
N GLY A 20 5.38 -4.14 16.50
CA GLY A 20 5.70 -2.96 17.30
C GLY A 20 6.05 -1.75 16.42
N HIS A 21 7.26 -1.22 16.56
CA HIS A 21 7.80 -0.11 15.74
C HIS A 21 8.78 -0.58 14.64
N ARG A 22 8.89 -1.88 14.40
CA ARG A 22 9.72 -2.42 13.32
C ARG A 22 9.02 -2.12 12.00
N PRO A 23 9.72 -1.62 10.96
CA PRO A 23 9.09 -1.35 9.68
C PRO A 23 8.67 -2.67 9.00
N PHE A 24 7.44 -2.73 8.50
CA PHE A 24 6.91 -3.85 7.73
C PHE A 24 6.80 -3.47 6.26
N TYR A 25 7.70 -4.00 5.45
CA TYR A 25 7.71 -3.80 4.01
C TYR A 25 6.89 -4.89 3.32
N ILE A 26 6.29 -4.54 2.19
CA ILE A 26 5.65 -5.49 1.29
C ILE A 26 6.41 -5.38 -0.02
N SER A 27 7.16 -6.43 -0.37
CA SER A 27 7.87 -6.45 -1.63
C SER A 27 6.85 -6.59 -2.76
N ASP A 28 7.21 -6.07 -3.92
CA ASP A 28 6.46 -6.40 -5.11
C ASP A 28 6.55 -7.89 -5.40
N ALA A 29 5.44 -8.43 -5.87
CA ALA A 29 5.41 -9.81 -6.29
C ALA A 29 6.30 -10.01 -7.51
N ALA A 30 7.06 -11.10 -7.54
CA ALA A 30 7.63 -11.63 -8.78
C ALA A 30 6.54 -12.21 -9.72
N PHE A 31 5.27 -12.05 -9.36
CA PHE A 31 4.10 -12.58 -10.01
C PHE A 31 3.12 -11.47 -10.36
N THR A 32 2.44 -11.69 -11.47
CA THR A 32 1.47 -10.77 -12.00
C THR A 32 0.07 -11.39 -11.99
N PRO A 33 -0.90 -10.78 -11.27
CA PRO A 33 -2.27 -11.21 -11.37
C PRO A 33 -2.87 -10.83 -12.72
N ALA A 34 -3.67 -11.74 -13.24
CA ALA A 34 -4.47 -11.50 -14.42
C ALA A 34 -5.64 -10.56 -14.08
N VAL A 35 -5.87 -9.55 -14.92
CA VAL A 35 -6.88 -8.51 -14.71
C VAL A 35 -7.87 -8.44 -15.86
N LYS A 36 -9.07 -7.95 -15.56
CA LYS A 36 -10.07 -7.55 -16.56
C LYS A 36 -10.29 -6.05 -16.46
N SER A 37 -10.25 -5.34 -17.60
CA SER A 37 -10.65 -3.93 -17.64
C SER A 37 -12.15 -3.81 -17.41
N VAL A 38 -12.55 -2.91 -16.50
CA VAL A 38 -13.95 -2.67 -16.12
C VAL A 38 -14.14 -1.17 -15.87
N GLY A 39 -14.52 -0.42 -16.90
CA GLY A 39 -14.78 1.02 -16.78
C GLY A 39 -14.93 1.66 -18.15
N ASP A 40 -15.13 2.96 -18.17
CA ASP A 40 -15.02 3.78 -19.37
C ASP A 40 -13.56 4.22 -19.60
N GLN A 41 -13.30 4.92 -20.72
CA GLN A 41 -11.96 5.40 -21.06
C GLN A 41 -11.41 6.44 -20.08
N THR A 42 -12.26 7.05 -19.25
CA THR A 42 -11.89 8.16 -18.36
C THR A 42 -11.52 7.71 -16.95
N HIS A 43 -12.00 6.53 -16.54
CA HIS A 43 -11.74 5.94 -15.24
C HIS A 43 -11.22 4.51 -15.40
N GLU A 44 -9.94 4.38 -15.74
CA GLU A 44 -9.34 3.05 -15.89
C GLU A 44 -9.39 2.30 -14.54
N ARG A 45 -10.26 1.29 -14.50
CA ARG A 45 -10.37 0.34 -13.41
C ARG A 45 -10.13 -1.06 -13.94
N LEU A 46 -9.28 -1.78 -13.23
CA LEU A 46 -8.93 -3.16 -13.47
C LEU A 46 -9.48 -4.00 -12.32
N LYS A 47 -10.02 -5.17 -12.64
CA LYS A 47 -10.57 -6.11 -11.65
C LYS A 47 -9.81 -7.43 -11.72
N ILE A 48 -9.28 -7.86 -10.58
CA ILE A 48 -8.71 -9.21 -10.42
C ILE A 48 -9.85 -10.16 -10.08
N MET A 49 -9.91 -11.27 -10.78
CA MET A 49 -10.99 -12.25 -10.69
C MET A 49 -10.42 -13.67 -10.58
N GLY A 50 -11.25 -14.61 -10.12
CA GLY A 50 -10.90 -16.04 -10.13
C GLY A 50 -9.71 -16.37 -9.22
N ARG A 51 -8.83 -17.26 -9.68
CA ARG A 51 -7.64 -17.73 -8.94
C ARG A 51 -6.48 -16.74 -8.96
N ASP A 52 -6.46 -15.83 -9.92
CA ASP A 52 -5.37 -14.87 -10.09
C ASP A 52 -5.29 -13.83 -8.98
N ARG A 53 -6.28 -13.80 -8.10
CA ARG A 53 -6.27 -13.02 -6.87
C ARG A 53 -5.37 -13.60 -5.78
N ILE A 54 -4.92 -14.85 -5.91
CA ILE A 54 -4.15 -15.56 -4.87
C ILE A 54 -2.67 -15.61 -5.27
N ALA A 55 -1.83 -15.16 -4.34
CA ALA A 55 -0.39 -15.29 -4.34
C ALA A 55 0.05 -15.96 -3.04
N PHE A 56 1.36 -16.03 -2.78
CA PHE A 56 1.90 -16.56 -1.54
C PHE A 56 2.80 -15.53 -0.86
N ALA A 57 2.59 -15.28 0.42
CA ALA A 57 3.38 -14.35 1.22
C ALA A 57 4.39 -15.12 2.08
N ASN A 58 5.66 -14.77 1.95
CA ASN A 58 6.72 -15.25 2.82
C ASN A 58 7.24 -14.09 3.69
N ILE A 59 7.01 -14.16 5.00
CA ILE A 59 7.46 -13.10 5.93
C ILE A 59 8.85 -13.44 6.46
N VAL A 60 9.80 -12.57 6.17
CA VAL A 60 11.21 -12.69 6.54
C VAL A 60 11.66 -11.48 7.35
N ASN A 61 12.76 -11.63 8.10
CA ASN A 61 13.44 -10.48 8.69
C ASN A 61 14.21 -9.75 7.58
N GLU A 62 14.11 -8.42 7.53
CA GLU A 62 14.95 -7.60 6.65
C GLU A 62 16.06 -6.96 7.51
N PRO A 63 17.28 -7.54 7.51
CA PRO A 63 18.35 -7.12 8.41
C PRO A 63 18.86 -5.71 8.11
N ARG A 64 18.77 -5.23 6.85
CA ARG A 64 19.32 -3.92 6.47
C ARG A 64 18.61 -2.74 7.12
N VAL A 65 17.32 -2.92 7.45
CA VAL A 65 16.49 -1.86 8.04
C VAL A 65 15.87 -2.28 9.38
N GLY A 66 16.32 -3.41 9.96
CA GLY A 66 15.81 -3.91 11.25
C GLY A 66 14.31 -4.26 11.22
N GLY A 67 13.78 -4.56 10.03
CA GLY A 67 12.35 -4.68 9.76
C GLY A 67 11.86 -6.10 9.55
N LEU A 68 10.63 -6.19 9.06
CA LEU A 68 10.05 -7.37 8.45
C LEU A 68 9.75 -7.05 6.97
N GLU A 69 9.86 -8.05 6.12
CA GLU A 69 9.44 -7.96 4.72
C GLU A 69 8.48 -9.11 4.42
N SER A 70 7.33 -8.80 3.83
CA SER A 70 6.46 -9.77 3.19
C SER A 70 6.83 -9.88 1.73
N GLN A 71 7.46 -10.99 1.35
CA GLN A 71 7.81 -11.31 -0.03
C GLN A 71 6.63 -11.99 -0.72
N ILE A 72 6.13 -11.39 -1.80
CA ILE A 72 4.98 -11.94 -2.54
C ILE A 72 5.47 -12.83 -3.70
N LEU A 73 5.03 -14.07 -3.71
CA LEU A 73 5.47 -15.13 -4.62
C LEU A 73 4.30 -15.63 -5.46
N GLY A 74 4.58 -16.01 -6.71
CA GLY A 74 3.55 -16.57 -7.62
C GLY A 74 3.20 -18.04 -7.35
N ALA A 75 4.08 -18.74 -6.65
CA ALA A 75 3.92 -20.15 -6.30
C ALA A 75 4.28 -20.35 -4.83
N GLY A 76 3.63 -21.33 -4.19
CA GLY A 76 3.93 -21.71 -2.81
C GLY A 76 5.31 -22.32 -2.74
N ALA A 77 6.26 -21.60 -2.13
CA ALA A 77 7.60 -22.10 -1.88
C ALA A 77 7.88 -22.12 -0.37
N GLY A 78 8.32 -23.27 0.13
CA GLY A 78 8.79 -23.45 1.51
C GLY A 78 7.74 -23.07 2.56
N GLN A 79 7.90 -21.89 3.15
CA GLN A 79 7.13 -21.43 4.31
C GLN A 79 6.09 -20.35 3.98
N ALA A 80 5.89 -20.05 2.70
CA ALA A 80 4.95 -19.02 2.26
C ALA A 80 3.50 -19.45 2.49
N LEU A 81 2.65 -18.51 2.93
CA LEU A 81 1.21 -18.72 3.12
C LEU A 81 0.42 -18.14 1.96
N PRO A 82 -0.70 -18.76 1.56
CA PRO A 82 -1.58 -18.18 0.56
C PRO A 82 -2.12 -16.82 1.06
N CYS A 83 -2.20 -15.85 0.17
CA CYS A 83 -2.72 -14.52 0.45
C CYS A 83 -3.47 -13.96 -0.76
N TYR A 84 -4.44 -13.08 -0.51
CA TYR A 84 -4.93 -12.18 -1.54
C TYR A 84 -3.89 -11.10 -1.84
N TRP A 85 -3.57 -10.91 -3.11
CA TRP A 85 -2.60 -9.91 -3.56
C TRP A 85 -3.26 -8.83 -4.41
N LEU A 86 -3.07 -7.58 -4.02
CA LEU A 86 -3.54 -6.41 -4.76
C LEU A 86 -2.35 -5.53 -5.19
N PRO A 87 -1.86 -5.66 -6.43
CA PRO A 87 -0.84 -4.76 -6.95
C PRO A 87 -1.41 -3.36 -7.14
N TRP A 88 -0.55 -2.44 -7.56
CA TRP A 88 -0.93 -1.11 -7.98
C TRP A 88 -0.55 -0.88 -9.43
N LYS A 89 -1.19 0.11 -10.07
CA LYS A 89 -0.84 0.55 -11.41
C LYS A 89 -0.91 2.07 -11.48
N LYS A 90 0.10 2.66 -12.11
CA LYS A 90 0.14 4.10 -12.40
C LYS A 90 -1.11 4.53 -13.15
N ASP A 91 -1.76 5.57 -12.65
CA ASP A 91 -2.96 6.20 -13.24
C ASP A 91 -4.20 5.30 -13.39
N SER A 92 -4.27 4.20 -12.65
CA SER A 92 -5.41 3.28 -12.68
C SER A 92 -5.89 2.91 -11.27
N ALA A 93 -7.03 2.24 -11.19
CA ALA A 93 -7.51 1.61 -9.96
C ALA A 93 -7.55 0.10 -10.15
N ILE A 94 -6.98 -0.66 -9.22
CA ILE A 94 -7.09 -2.13 -9.22
C ILE A 94 -8.02 -2.54 -8.10
N GLN A 95 -8.98 -3.42 -8.41
CA GLN A 95 -10.00 -3.91 -7.51
C GLN A 95 -9.88 -5.42 -7.31
N ILE A 96 -10.05 -5.88 -6.06
CA ILE A 96 -10.14 -7.29 -5.68
C ILE A 96 -11.27 -7.49 -4.66
N LYS A 97 -12.01 -8.60 -4.80
CA LYS A 97 -13.04 -9.01 -3.83
C LYS A 97 -12.49 -10.10 -2.92
N LEU A 98 -12.46 -9.84 -1.62
CA LEU A 98 -11.95 -10.75 -0.59
C LEU A 98 -13.07 -11.67 -0.09
N LYS A 99 -13.64 -12.45 -1.02
CA LYS A 99 -14.72 -13.39 -0.72
C LYS A 99 -14.24 -14.83 -0.90
N PRO A 100 -14.58 -15.73 0.03
CA PRO A 100 -14.41 -17.15 -0.18
C PRO A 100 -14.96 -17.62 -1.53
N SER A 101 -14.24 -18.48 -2.23
CA SER A 101 -14.77 -19.15 -3.41
C SER A 101 -15.75 -20.24 -2.95
N GLY A 102 -17.05 -20.06 -3.20
CA GLY A 102 -18.04 -21.13 -2.97
C GLY A 102 -18.10 -22.15 -4.11
N LYS A 103 -17.38 -21.91 -5.22
CA LYS A 103 -17.33 -22.80 -6.38
C LYS A 103 -15.94 -23.42 -6.41
N GLY A 104 -15.86 -24.75 -6.38
CA GLY A 104 -14.59 -25.44 -6.59
C GLY A 104 -13.96 -25.01 -7.91
N VAL A 105 -12.65 -24.82 -7.90
CA VAL A 105 -11.72 -24.82 -9.04
C VAL A 105 -12.37 -24.51 -10.40
N ILE A 106 -12.60 -23.23 -10.71
CA ILE A 106 -12.82 -22.85 -12.11
C ILE A 106 -11.47 -22.97 -12.82
N ASN A 107 -11.30 -24.06 -13.57
CA ASN A 107 -10.18 -24.22 -14.49
C ASN A 107 -10.21 -23.10 -15.53
N ALA A 108 -9.06 -22.42 -15.68
CA ALA A 108 -8.69 -21.51 -16.75
C ALA A 108 -9.78 -20.51 -17.23
N LEU A 109 -9.55 -19.23 -16.98
CA LEU A 109 -10.37 -18.19 -17.58
C LEU A 109 -9.79 -17.83 -18.98
N PRO A 110 -10.55 -17.95 -20.08
CA PRO A 110 -10.01 -17.91 -21.44
C PRO A 110 -9.45 -16.58 -21.95
N ASN A 111 -9.60 -15.46 -21.21
CA ASN A 111 -9.21 -14.12 -21.68
C ASN A 111 -8.76 -13.26 -20.49
N HIS A 112 -7.46 -13.13 -20.28
CA HIS A 112 -6.92 -12.29 -19.22
C HIS A 112 -5.76 -11.40 -19.67
N LEU A 113 -5.72 -10.20 -19.10
CA LEU A 113 -4.59 -9.28 -19.25
C LEU A 113 -3.54 -9.62 -18.20
N ILE A 114 -2.30 -9.85 -18.62
CA ILE A 114 -1.15 -10.05 -17.73
C ILE A 114 -0.45 -8.68 -17.57
N ALA A 115 -0.34 -8.19 -16.35
CA ALA A 115 0.54 -7.06 -16.02
C ALA A 115 2.05 -7.43 -16.08
N THR A 116 2.94 -6.48 -16.34
CA THR A 116 4.40 -6.69 -16.26
C THR A 116 5.03 -5.60 -15.38
N ARG A 117 6.00 -5.99 -14.53
CA ARG A 117 6.81 -5.28 -13.48
C ARG A 117 6.82 -3.73 -13.50
N GLY A 118 7.03 -2.96 -12.42
CA GLY A 118 7.29 -3.18 -10.98
C GLY A 118 7.22 -1.85 -10.18
N ALA A 119 7.48 -1.89 -8.86
CA ALA A 119 7.17 -0.84 -7.85
C ALA A 119 7.79 0.53 -8.07
N ASN A 120 8.72 0.67 -9.00
CA ASN A 120 9.36 1.94 -9.33
C ASN A 120 9.36 2.25 -10.83
N ASP A 121 8.85 1.36 -11.68
CA ASP A 121 8.74 1.59 -13.12
C ASP A 121 7.47 0.91 -13.64
N SER A 122 6.38 1.69 -13.72
CA SER A 122 5.03 1.22 -14.07
C SER A 122 4.66 1.56 -15.51
N THR A 123 5.64 1.53 -16.41
CA THR A 123 5.46 2.04 -17.78
C THR A 123 4.96 1.02 -18.79
N SER A 124 4.91 -0.29 -18.47
CA SER A 124 4.33 -1.26 -19.42
C SER A 124 3.57 -2.41 -18.74
N LEU A 125 2.24 -2.28 -18.69
CA LEU A 125 1.39 -3.46 -18.82
C LEU A 125 1.47 -3.93 -20.27
N VAL A 126 2.10 -5.08 -20.56
CA VAL A 126 2.07 -5.65 -21.91
C VAL A 126 0.91 -6.64 -22.01
N LEU A 127 -0.04 -6.36 -22.91
CA LEU A 127 -1.20 -7.19 -23.19
C LEU A 127 -0.75 -8.49 -23.89
N ASN A 128 -0.48 -9.57 -23.15
CA ASN A 128 -0.18 -10.86 -23.76
C ASN A 128 -1.37 -11.82 -23.64
N ASN A 129 -2.03 -12.08 -24.77
CA ASN A 129 -2.87 -13.26 -24.97
C ASN A 129 -1.94 -14.46 -25.23
N GLY A 130 -1.68 -15.33 -24.24
CA GLY A 130 -1.05 -16.64 -24.51
C GLY A 130 0.08 -17.12 -23.59
N GLY A 131 0.19 -16.67 -22.34
CA GLY A 131 1.21 -17.18 -21.42
C GLY A 131 0.93 -18.61 -20.92
N ASN A 132 1.96 -19.48 -20.89
CA ASN A 132 1.91 -20.79 -20.24
C ASN A 132 1.51 -20.64 -18.76
N TRP A 133 0.47 -21.37 -18.34
CA TRP A 133 0.01 -21.37 -16.94
C TRP A 133 1.03 -22.06 -16.06
N VAL A 134 1.49 -21.37 -15.02
CA VAL A 134 2.30 -21.99 -13.96
C VAL A 134 1.36 -22.76 -13.05
N ASP A 135 1.57 -24.07 -12.91
CA ASP A 135 0.88 -24.87 -11.89
C ASP A 135 1.22 -24.30 -10.50
N ARG A 136 0.19 -23.87 -9.76
CA ARG A 136 0.33 -23.27 -8.42
C ARG A 136 0.09 -24.27 -7.30
N GLY A 137 -0.13 -25.55 -7.63
CA GLY A 137 -0.51 -26.58 -6.67
C GLY A 137 -1.92 -26.41 -6.12
N ILE A 138 -2.27 -27.21 -5.10
CA ILE A 138 -3.53 -27.05 -4.34
C ILE A 138 -3.41 -25.76 -3.52
N VAL A 139 -4.08 -24.72 -3.98
CA VAL A 139 -4.15 -23.43 -3.28
C VAL A 139 -5.43 -23.41 -2.47
N ASP A 140 -5.31 -23.11 -1.17
CA ASP A 140 -6.48 -22.71 -0.38
C ASP A 140 -7.17 -21.53 -1.07
N GLU A 141 -8.40 -21.73 -1.54
CA GLU A 141 -9.15 -20.73 -2.29
C GLU A 141 -9.64 -19.56 -1.42
N ASN A 142 -9.44 -19.68 -0.11
CA ASN A 142 -9.89 -18.77 0.91
C ASN A 142 -8.72 -18.30 1.80
N PRO A 143 -7.71 -17.57 1.27
CA PRO A 143 -6.66 -17.02 2.10
C PRO A 143 -7.16 -16.16 3.26
N ASP A 144 -6.52 -16.29 4.43
CA ASP A 144 -6.75 -15.42 5.59
C ASP A 144 -5.91 -14.15 5.59
N LEU A 145 -5.02 -14.00 4.59
CA LEU A 145 -4.11 -12.87 4.47
C LEU A 145 -4.46 -12.04 3.24
N PHE A 146 -4.29 -10.73 3.35
CA PHE A 146 -4.37 -9.77 2.25
C PHE A 146 -3.17 -8.84 2.29
N PHE A 147 -2.53 -8.63 1.15
CA PHE A 147 -1.47 -7.66 0.97
C PHE A 147 -1.76 -6.78 -0.24
N THR A 148 -1.30 -5.53 -0.17
CA THR A 148 -1.24 -4.64 -1.31
C THR A 148 0.15 -4.05 -1.48
N GLY A 149 0.49 -3.61 -2.69
CA GLY A 149 1.77 -2.93 -2.93
C GLY A 149 1.97 -1.73 -2.00
N MET A 150 3.22 -1.43 -1.69
CA MET A 150 3.59 -0.30 -0.83
C MET A 150 2.99 1.01 -1.35
N MET A 151 2.36 1.77 -0.47
CA MET A 151 1.70 3.02 -0.87
C MET A 151 2.68 4.18 -0.80
N ASN A 152 2.91 4.78 -1.97
CA ASN A 152 3.70 5.99 -2.17
C ASN A 152 2.85 6.97 -2.99
N GLY A 153 2.07 7.82 -2.33
CA GLY A 153 1.13 8.72 -3.01
C GLY A 153 -0.07 8.01 -3.66
N CYS A 154 -0.30 6.74 -3.31
CA CYS A 154 -1.48 5.96 -3.68
C CYS A 154 -2.52 5.99 -2.55
N SER A 155 -3.73 5.47 -2.80
CA SER A 155 -4.73 5.23 -1.75
C SER A 155 -5.26 3.82 -1.80
N LEU A 156 -5.45 3.22 -0.63
CA LEU A 156 -6.18 1.98 -0.45
C LEU A 156 -7.57 2.29 0.09
N PHE A 157 -8.60 1.80 -0.58
CA PHE A 157 -9.97 1.84 -0.10
C PHE A 157 -10.47 0.41 0.18
N VAL A 158 -11.20 0.24 1.26
CA VAL A 158 -11.85 -1.02 1.62
C VAL A 158 -13.34 -0.74 1.80
N SER A 159 -14.19 -1.49 1.11
CA SER A 159 -15.65 -1.29 1.13
C SER A 159 -16.43 -2.60 1.15
N GLY A 160 -17.56 -2.59 1.86
CA GLY A 160 -18.50 -3.71 1.92
C GLY A 160 -18.67 -4.25 3.34
N PRO A 161 -19.24 -5.46 3.48
CA PRO A 161 -19.31 -6.16 4.75
C PRO A 161 -17.93 -6.72 5.14
N SER A 162 -17.69 -6.87 6.45
CA SER A 162 -16.40 -7.36 6.97
C SER A 162 -16.10 -8.80 6.59
N ASP A 163 -17.09 -9.61 6.24
CA ASP A 163 -16.90 -11.00 5.83
C ASP A 163 -16.44 -11.19 4.38
N SER A 164 -16.65 -10.16 3.57
CA SER A 164 -16.40 -10.20 2.14
C SER A 164 -16.14 -8.80 1.59
N PRO A 165 -15.18 -8.03 2.11
CA PRO A 165 -14.91 -6.69 1.66
C PRO A 165 -14.31 -6.69 0.25
N THR A 166 -14.30 -5.51 -0.35
CA THR A 166 -13.68 -5.22 -1.64
C THR A 166 -12.58 -4.21 -1.39
N ALA A 167 -11.36 -4.52 -1.82
CA ALA A 167 -10.22 -3.62 -1.71
C ALA A 167 -9.90 -2.97 -3.07
N TYR A 168 -9.51 -1.71 -3.03
CA TYR A 168 -9.16 -0.91 -4.19
C TYR A 168 -7.82 -0.21 -3.96
N HIS A 169 -6.83 -0.48 -4.80
CA HIS A 169 -5.58 0.29 -4.83
C HIS A 169 -5.68 1.28 -5.97
N VAL A 170 -5.72 2.57 -5.64
CA VAL A 170 -5.89 3.66 -6.60
C VAL A 170 -4.62 4.51 -6.64
N ASN A 171 -4.13 4.81 -7.83
CA ASN A 171 -3.00 5.71 -8.04
C ASN A 171 -3.30 6.70 -9.17
N ARG A 172 -3.00 7.98 -8.98
CA ARG A 172 -3.14 9.05 -9.99
C ARG A 172 -1.86 9.87 -10.12
N ALA A 173 -0.73 9.19 -10.27
CA ALA A 173 0.60 9.78 -10.30
C ALA A 173 0.76 10.89 -11.35
N SER A 174 0.13 10.77 -12.52
CA SER A 174 0.21 11.77 -13.60
C SER A 174 -0.96 12.75 -13.61
N TYR A 175 -1.95 12.61 -12.71
CA TYR A 175 -3.06 13.55 -12.67
C TYR A 175 -2.59 14.93 -12.19
N MET A 176 -2.68 15.91 -13.07
CA MET A 176 -2.39 17.32 -12.78
C MET A 176 -3.64 18.22 -12.80
N GLY A 177 -4.78 17.68 -13.26
CA GLY A 177 -6.04 18.43 -13.41
C GLY A 177 -5.96 19.59 -14.41
N ASP A 178 -7.07 20.32 -14.57
CA ASP A 178 -7.15 21.46 -15.50
C ASP A 178 -6.43 22.71 -14.97
N ARG A 179 -6.10 22.73 -13.67
CA ARG A 179 -5.42 23.84 -12.97
C ARG A 179 -3.90 23.87 -13.15
N THR A 180 -3.36 23.11 -14.10
CA THR A 180 -1.91 22.95 -14.25
C THR A 180 -1.23 24.30 -14.48
N GLN A 181 -1.78 25.19 -15.32
CA GLN A 181 -1.18 26.51 -15.55
C GLN A 181 -1.27 27.48 -14.35
N GLU A 182 -2.34 27.41 -13.57
CA GLU A 182 -2.58 28.29 -12.41
C GLU A 182 -1.74 27.88 -11.18
N LEU A 183 -1.49 26.58 -11.01
CA LEU A 183 -0.59 26.04 -9.98
C LEU A 183 0.90 26.15 -10.36
N LEU A 184 1.21 26.32 -11.65
CA LEU A 184 2.58 26.52 -12.12
C LEU A 184 3.09 27.94 -11.83
N SER A 185 2.20 28.92 -11.69
CA SER A 185 2.54 30.35 -11.59
C SER A 185 2.67 30.88 -10.16
N SER A 186 2.26 30.14 -9.12
CA SER A 186 2.42 30.60 -7.73
C SER A 186 2.74 29.50 -6.71
N ASN A 187 3.62 29.86 -5.76
CA ASN A 187 3.68 29.40 -4.37
C ASN A 187 4.47 28.16 -3.90
N ARG A 188 5.00 28.38 -2.68
CA ARG A 188 5.73 27.48 -1.77
C ARG A 188 4.94 26.23 -1.34
N ASP A 189 3.72 26.04 -1.82
CA ASP A 189 2.82 24.91 -1.46
C ASP A 189 2.41 24.00 -2.64
N ARG A 190 2.94 24.24 -3.83
CA ARG A 190 2.67 23.44 -5.05
C ARG A 190 2.58 21.92 -4.87
N ASP A 191 3.52 21.28 -4.16
CA ASP A 191 3.48 19.81 -4.01
C ASP A 191 2.34 19.34 -3.11
N ASN A 192 1.97 20.14 -2.10
CA ASN A 192 0.83 19.84 -1.23
C ASN A 192 -0.46 19.93 -2.04
N ASP A 193 -0.60 20.96 -2.88
CA ASP A 193 -1.77 21.14 -3.75
C ASP A 193 -1.86 20.04 -4.81
N ILE A 194 -0.75 19.68 -5.46
CA ILE A 194 -0.70 18.57 -6.41
C ILE A 194 -1.10 17.26 -5.73
N ASN A 195 -0.53 16.98 -4.56
CA ASN A 195 -0.86 15.75 -3.82
C ASN A 195 -2.33 15.75 -3.37
N LYS A 196 -2.87 16.90 -2.97
CA LYS A 196 -4.28 17.06 -2.63
C LYS A 196 -5.17 16.80 -3.84
N LEU A 197 -4.86 17.39 -5.00
CA LEU A 197 -5.61 17.17 -6.24
C LEU A 197 -5.61 15.70 -6.66
N LYS A 198 -4.45 15.04 -6.56
CA LYS A 198 -4.33 13.60 -6.82
C LYS A 198 -5.17 12.78 -5.85
N SER A 199 -5.09 13.08 -4.54
CA SER A 199 -5.92 12.43 -3.52
C SER A 199 -7.41 12.62 -3.77
N ASP A 200 -7.84 13.84 -4.08
CA ASP A 200 -9.24 14.16 -4.39
C ASP A 200 -9.72 13.42 -5.64
N LYS A 201 -8.87 13.28 -6.68
CA LYS A 201 -9.17 12.46 -7.86
C LYS A 201 -9.29 10.98 -7.50
N MET A 202 -8.39 10.43 -6.67
CA MET A 202 -8.47 9.04 -6.22
C MET A 202 -9.77 8.75 -5.47
N VAL A 203 -10.21 9.67 -4.59
CA VAL A 203 -11.48 9.57 -3.86
C VAL A 203 -12.68 9.64 -4.81
N ARG A 204 -12.67 10.58 -5.77
CA ARG A 204 -13.74 10.68 -6.78
C ARG A 204 -13.85 9.39 -7.60
N ASP A 205 -12.71 8.84 -8.02
CA ASP A 205 -12.68 7.61 -8.80
C ASP A 205 -13.18 6.42 -7.99
N PHE A 206 -12.76 6.29 -6.73
CA PHE A 206 -13.31 5.29 -5.83
C PHE A 206 -14.84 5.39 -5.72
N LYS A 207 -15.38 6.60 -5.49
CA LYS A 207 -16.84 6.82 -5.41
C LYS A 207 -17.57 6.48 -6.71
N HIS A 208 -16.93 6.70 -7.86
CA HIS A 208 -17.45 6.28 -9.16
C HIS A 208 -17.49 4.75 -9.29
N PHE A 209 -16.45 4.05 -8.81
CA PHE A 209 -16.34 2.60 -8.91
C PHE A 209 -17.22 1.84 -7.92
N ASP A 210 -17.30 2.33 -6.69
CA ASP A 210 -18.10 1.77 -5.62
C ASP A 210 -19.31 2.68 -5.40
N LYS A 211 -20.35 2.46 -6.21
CA LYS A 211 -21.62 3.20 -6.09
C LYS A 211 -22.10 3.09 -4.64
N PRO A 212 -22.10 4.18 -3.87
CA PRO A 212 -22.33 4.11 -2.44
C PRO A 212 -23.78 3.69 -2.21
N SER A 213 -23.98 2.52 -1.59
CA SER A 213 -25.20 2.29 -0.83
C SER A 213 -24.99 2.89 0.55
N LEU A 214 -25.96 3.66 1.07
CA LEU A 214 -25.89 4.37 2.35
C LEU A 214 -25.47 3.49 3.55
N LEU A 215 -25.58 2.16 3.43
CA LEU A 215 -25.26 1.18 4.48
C LEU A 215 -23.86 0.55 4.39
N ARG A 216 -23.02 0.93 3.41
CA ARG A 216 -21.70 0.30 3.26
C ARG A 216 -20.64 0.94 4.14
N LYS A 217 -20.04 0.15 5.03
CA LYS A 217 -18.81 0.50 5.71
C LYS A 217 -17.71 0.70 4.67
N THR A 218 -17.10 1.88 4.69
CA THR A 218 -15.92 2.20 3.87
C THR A 218 -14.80 2.66 4.79
N ALA A 219 -13.56 2.33 4.44
CA ALA A 219 -12.38 2.90 5.05
C ALA A 219 -11.34 3.22 3.98
N GLN A 220 -10.50 4.20 4.28
CA GLN A 220 -9.47 4.71 3.38
C GLN A 220 -8.16 4.85 4.12
N VAL A 221 -7.08 4.49 3.44
CA VAL A 221 -5.72 4.84 3.84
C VAL A 221 -5.03 5.53 2.67
N THR A 222 -4.49 6.71 2.94
CA THR A 222 -3.63 7.45 2.03
C THR A 222 -2.41 7.88 2.83
N PRO A 223 -1.17 7.65 2.35
CA PRO A 223 0.01 8.23 2.97
C PRO A 223 -0.18 9.73 3.10
N ALA A 224 -0.04 10.26 4.31
CA ALA A 224 -0.06 11.70 4.53
C ALA A 224 1.03 12.36 3.65
N SER A 225 0.55 13.05 2.61
CA SER A 225 1.36 13.80 1.64
C SER A 225 2.10 14.95 2.29
N GLN A 226 1.52 15.46 3.39
CA GLN A 226 2.05 16.55 4.18
C GLN A 226 3.48 16.28 4.63
N HIS A 227 3.92 15.03 4.84
CA HIS A 227 5.24 14.76 5.39
C HIS A 227 6.41 14.95 4.40
N ARG A 228 6.16 15.18 3.10
CA ARG A 228 7.22 15.21 2.06
C ARG A 228 7.99 16.52 1.91
N ARG A 229 7.48 17.65 2.40
CA ARG A 229 8.12 18.96 2.16
C ARG A 229 8.87 19.51 3.37
N ASN A 230 10.14 19.83 3.21
CA ASN A 230 10.83 20.71 4.15
C ASN A 230 10.62 22.16 3.67
N PRO A 231 9.82 23.01 4.36
CA PRO A 231 9.72 24.41 3.98
C PRO A 231 11.03 25.09 4.39
N LEU A 232 11.92 25.35 3.44
CA LEU A 232 13.15 26.11 3.66
C LEU A 232 12.87 27.64 3.67
N GLY A 233 11.82 28.08 4.38
CA GLY A 233 11.38 29.49 4.42
C GLY A 233 10.99 30.00 5.82
N ASN A 234 11.96 30.60 6.49
CA ASN A 234 12.10 31.39 7.74
C ASN A 234 10.99 31.65 8.79
N ARG A 235 9.69 31.36 8.68
CA ARG A 235 8.75 31.62 9.83
C ARG A 235 7.55 30.67 10.03
N ALA A 236 6.91 30.18 8.97
CA ALA A 236 5.98 29.03 9.08
C ALA A 236 6.73 27.69 9.31
N GLN A 237 8.05 27.78 9.42
CA GLN A 237 9.02 26.71 9.58
C GLN A 237 8.89 25.98 10.92
N ASP A 238 8.62 26.69 12.01
CA ASP A 238 8.82 26.11 13.34
C ASP A 238 7.73 25.08 13.66
N ASN A 239 6.45 25.43 13.51
CA ASN A 239 5.38 24.51 13.89
C ASN A 239 5.35 23.24 13.02
N ALA A 240 5.47 23.35 11.70
CA ALA A 240 5.45 22.19 10.80
C ALA A 240 6.72 21.34 10.89
N LYS A 241 7.92 21.95 11.07
CA LYS A 241 9.14 21.19 11.39
C LYS A 241 9.02 20.54 12.76
N GLN A 242 8.40 21.22 13.73
CA GLN A 242 8.24 20.75 15.10
C GLN A 242 7.29 19.56 15.16
N GLU A 243 6.12 19.57 14.53
CA GLU A 243 5.18 18.43 14.52
C GLU A 243 5.80 17.18 13.87
N ARG A 244 6.51 17.35 12.74
CA ARG A 244 7.14 16.22 12.03
C ARG A 244 8.37 15.70 12.76
N SER A 245 9.18 16.60 13.29
CA SER A 245 10.31 16.21 14.13
C SER A 245 9.80 15.57 15.43
N GLN A 246 8.70 16.04 16.01
CA GLN A 246 8.04 15.42 17.17
C GLN A 246 7.58 13.99 16.85
N LEU A 247 7.02 13.76 15.66
CA LEU A 247 6.66 12.40 15.23
C LEU A 247 7.90 11.50 15.19
N ILE A 248 8.96 11.88 14.47
CA ILE A 248 10.18 11.06 14.39
C ILE A 248 10.83 10.90 15.76
N ARG A 249 10.94 11.97 16.57
CA ARG A 249 11.46 11.93 17.95
C ARG A 249 10.74 10.90 18.81
N ARG A 250 9.40 10.87 18.76
CA ARG A 250 8.60 9.87 19.47
C ARG A 250 8.89 8.45 19.02
N LEU A 251 9.20 8.26 17.74
CA LEU A 251 9.48 6.92 17.18
C LEU A 251 10.91 6.45 17.45
N VAL A 252 11.89 7.34 17.47
CA VAL A 252 13.33 6.98 17.54
C VAL A 252 13.96 7.20 18.92
N GLY A 253 13.27 7.87 19.84
CA GLY A 253 13.77 8.11 21.21
C GLY A 253 14.95 9.09 21.30
N GLY A 254 15.11 9.97 20.31
CA GLY A 254 16.21 10.94 20.25
C GLY A 254 16.02 12.17 21.13
N ASN A 255 17.04 13.03 21.16
CA ASN A 255 17.01 14.31 21.90
C ASN A 255 15.74 15.13 21.54
N PRO A 256 14.99 15.66 22.54
CA PRO A 256 13.77 16.44 22.31
C PRO A 256 13.97 17.67 21.41
N ASN A 257 15.19 18.20 21.35
CA ASN A 257 15.56 19.34 20.53
C ASN A 257 16.08 18.94 19.14
N GLN A 258 16.37 17.66 18.90
CA GLN A 258 16.85 17.19 17.60
C GLN A 258 15.77 17.36 16.55
N ALA A 259 16.08 18.12 15.50
CA ALA A 259 15.21 18.27 14.34
C ALA A 259 15.47 17.15 13.33
N TYR A 260 14.42 16.71 12.65
CA TYR A 260 14.47 15.62 11.66
C TYR A 260 13.85 16.07 10.34
N ARG A 261 14.48 15.66 9.24
CA ARG A 261 13.94 15.79 7.89
C ARG A 261 13.39 14.45 7.45
N ILE A 262 12.11 14.40 7.07
CA ILE A 262 11.53 13.23 6.40
C ILE A 262 11.90 13.31 4.91
N ARG A 263 12.60 12.29 4.40
CA ARG A 263 12.99 12.17 2.98
C ARG A 263 11.94 11.39 2.20
N ALA A 264 11.42 10.33 2.80
CA ALA A 264 10.37 9.51 2.21
C ALA A 264 9.35 9.11 3.27
N HIS A 265 8.13 8.93 2.80
CA HIS A 265 7.01 8.42 3.57
C HIS A 265 6.31 7.37 2.71
N TRP A 266 6.25 6.16 3.23
CA TRP A 266 5.52 5.03 2.68
C TRP A 266 4.51 4.54 3.69
N VAL A 267 3.49 3.84 3.20
CA VAL A 267 2.55 3.12 4.07
C VAL A 267 2.45 1.68 3.59
N SER A 268 2.66 0.74 4.50
CA SER A 268 2.27 -0.65 4.28
C SER A 268 0.85 -0.84 4.77
N ALA A 269 0.05 -1.56 3.99
CA ALA A 269 -1.32 -1.91 4.36
C ALA A 269 -1.58 -3.36 4.04
N PHE A 270 -2.21 -4.05 4.99
CA PHE A 270 -2.49 -5.47 4.90
C PHE A 270 -3.78 -5.80 5.65
N GLY A 271 -4.33 -6.97 5.39
CA GLY A 271 -5.56 -7.46 5.99
C GLY A 271 -5.36 -8.85 6.55
N VAL A 272 -6.04 -9.14 7.64
CA VAL A 272 -6.10 -10.48 8.23
C VAL A 272 -7.55 -10.85 8.48
N ARG A 273 -7.93 -12.07 8.11
CA ARG A 273 -9.25 -12.63 8.36
C ARG A 273 -9.25 -13.46 9.64
N ARG A 274 -10.23 -13.22 10.51
CA ARG A 274 -10.44 -13.93 11.78
C ARG A 274 -11.92 -14.17 12.02
N ALA A 275 -12.28 -15.43 12.30
CA ALA A 275 -13.68 -15.82 12.49
C ALA A 275 -14.57 -15.24 11.38
N ASP A 276 -14.14 -15.47 10.12
CA ASP A 276 -14.78 -14.95 8.91
C ASP A 276 -14.90 -13.42 8.80
N THR A 277 -14.17 -12.64 9.60
CA THR A 277 -14.16 -11.16 9.50
C THR A 277 -12.77 -10.63 9.16
N TRP A 278 -12.72 -9.75 8.17
CA TRP A 278 -11.51 -9.03 7.79
C TRP A 278 -11.26 -7.84 8.70
N ARG A 279 -10.01 -7.72 9.13
CA ARG A 279 -9.45 -6.54 9.81
C ARG A 279 -8.30 -6.04 8.97
N PHE A 280 -8.25 -4.73 8.71
CA PHE A 280 -7.14 -4.16 7.97
C PHE A 280 -6.31 -3.24 8.84
N TYR A 281 -5.01 -3.28 8.62
CA TYR A 281 -4.00 -2.56 9.37
C TYR A 281 -3.16 -1.73 8.41
N LYS A 282 -2.70 -0.57 8.89
CA LYS A 282 -1.70 0.24 8.21
C LYS A 282 -0.51 0.48 9.12
N GLN A 283 0.67 0.63 8.54
CA GLN A 283 1.85 1.13 9.21
C GLN A 283 2.50 2.23 8.37
N ASP A 284 2.78 3.37 8.99
CA ASP A 284 3.48 4.48 8.35
C ASP A 284 4.99 4.28 8.55
N ILE A 285 5.75 4.36 7.46
CA ILE A 285 7.20 4.14 7.44
C ILE A 285 7.87 5.39 6.89
N TYR A 286 8.81 5.93 7.66
CA TYR A 286 9.50 7.17 7.39
C TYR A 286 10.98 6.91 7.18
N GLN A 287 11.52 7.35 6.04
CA GLN A 287 12.95 7.56 5.90
C GLN A 287 13.26 8.98 6.34
N TYR A 288 14.21 9.13 7.25
CA TYR A 288 14.58 10.43 7.82
C TYR A 288 16.09 10.66 7.81
N SER A 289 16.49 11.91 8.04
CA SER A 289 17.84 12.31 8.42
C SER A 289 17.77 13.32 9.57
N GLN A 290 18.77 13.37 10.44
CA GLN A 290 18.89 14.45 11.41
C GLN A 290 19.21 15.77 10.70
N MET A 291 18.84 16.90 11.32
CA MET A 291 19.20 18.23 10.86
C MET A 291 20.13 18.93 11.85
N ASP A 292 21.06 19.72 11.35
CA ASP A 292 21.87 20.64 12.15
C ASP A 292 21.06 21.91 12.52
N ASP A 293 21.66 22.79 13.33
CA ASP A 293 21.04 24.04 13.77
C ASP A 293 20.74 25.01 12.61
N ASN A 294 21.43 24.84 11.49
CA ASN A 294 21.20 25.60 10.26
C ASN A 294 20.07 24.99 9.40
N GLY A 295 19.50 23.86 9.81
CA GLY A 295 18.46 23.14 9.08
C GLY A 295 18.97 22.30 7.90
N ASN A 296 20.28 22.07 7.80
CA ASN A 296 20.88 21.17 6.82
C ASN A 296 20.77 19.72 7.30
N ALA A 297 20.60 18.78 6.36
CA ALA A 297 20.64 17.36 6.71
C ALA A 297 22.07 16.96 7.10
N ILE A 298 22.23 16.33 8.26
CA ILE A 298 23.53 15.82 8.71
C ILE A 298 23.85 14.55 7.93
N ALA A 299 25.02 14.50 7.28
CA ALA A 299 25.45 13.31 6.55
C ALA A 299 25.52 12.07 7.46
N ASN A 300 25.23 10.89 6.91
CA ASN A 300 25.29 9.60 7.61
C ASN A 300 24.33 9.45 8.81
N THR A 301 23.33 10.32 8.94
CA THR A 301 22.27 10.21 9.97
C THR A 301 20.97 9.65 9.41
N GLU A 302 21.05 8.97 8.26
CA GLU A 302 19.88 8.38 7.63
C GLU A 302 19.34 7.21 8.46
N GLY A 303 18.03 7.20 8.66
CA GLY A 303 17.37 6.17 9.43
C GLY A 303 15.98 5.87 8.91
N ILE A 304 15.45 4.74 9.38
CA ILE A 304 14.06 4.33 9.17
C ILE A 304 13.35 4.37 10.52
N ALA A 305 12.14 4.92 10.54
CA ALA A 305 11.23 4.85 11.67
C ALA A 305 9.86 4.35 11.19
N ALA A 306 9.16 3.57 12.01
CA ALA A 306 7.81 3.14 11.70
C ALA A 306 6.85 3.37 12.86
N SER A 307 5.61 3.73 12.54
CA SER A 307 4.53 3.74 13.52
C SER A 307 4.18 2.31 13.96
N ARG A 308 3.36 2.18 15.00
CA ARG A 308 2.69 0.90 15.26
C ARG A 308 1.68 0.63 14.16
N ALA A 309 1.46 -0.64 13.83
CA ALA A 309 0.35 -0.99 12.96
C ALA A 309 -0.98 -0.63 13.63
N VAL A 310 -1.82 0.14 12.93
CA VAL A 310 -3.13 0.61 13.43
C VAL A 310 -4.23 0.02 12.56
N LYS A 311 -5.26 -0.54 13.20
CA LYS A 311 -6.46 -1.02 12.52
C LYS A 311 -7.24 0.15 11.92
N PHE A 312 -7.64 0.05 10.66
CA PHE A 312 -8.44 1.09 9.97
C PHE A 312 -9.77 0.58 9.39
N TYR A 313 -9.99 -0.73 9.31
CA TYR A 313 -11.25 -1.35 8.87
C TYR A 313 -11.59 -2.57 9.72
#